data_AF-A0A933TC48-F1
#
_entry.id   AF-A0A933TC48-F1
#
_cell.length_a   1.000
_cell.length_b   1.000
_cell.length_c   1.000
_cell.angle_alpha   90.00
_cell.angle_beta   90.00
_cell.angle_gamma   90.00
#
_symmetry.space_group_name_H-M   'P 1'
#
loop_
_entity.id
_entity.type
_entity.pdbx_description
1 polymer ?
#
loop_
_entity_poly.entity_id
_entity_poly.type
_entity_poly.pdbx_seq_one_letter_code
_entity_poly.pdbx_strand_id
1 'polypeptide(L)' 'MQTVDPGNVLGWSWLVPPYQWHFAARAMEPVLALRFDGKCLRAKAEKDHDFGYEVYRRFLGVVSQRLIDTLPQIVGICR' A
#
# COMPACT_ATOMS: atom_id res chain seq x y z
N MET A 1 -11.61 6.61 7.32
CA MET A 1 -12.00 5.58 6.33
C MET A 1 -11.52 6.04 4.95
N GLN A 2 -10.87 5.18 4.16
CA GLN A 2 -10.30 5.54 2.85
C GLN A 2 -10.96 4.69 1.74
N THR A 3 -11.33 5.33 0.63
CA THR A 3 -11.76 4.67 -0.61
C THR A 3 -10.57 4.57 -1.56
N VAL A 4 -10.45 3.44 -2.27
CA VAL A 4 -9.39 3.21 -3.25
C VAL A 4 -10.03 3.07 -4.62
N ASP A 5 -9.70 3.99 -5.52
CA ASP A 5 -10.25 4.04 -6.88
C ASP A 5 -9.47 3.14 -7.85
N PRO A 6 -10.06 2.79 -9.01
CA PRO A 6 -9.38 2.03 -10.06
C PRO A 6 -8.01 2.60 -10.42
N GLY A 7 -7.04 1.72 -10.66
CA GLY A 7 -5.65 2.09 -10.95
C GLY A 7 -4.78 2.36 -9.72
N ASN A 8 -5.36 2.43 -8.51
CA ASN A 8 -4.61 2.62 -7.28
C ASN A 8 -4.28 1.30 -6.57
N VAL A 9 -3.22 1.34 -5.76
CA VAL A 9 -2.73 0.17 -5.01
C VAL A 9 -3.46 0.05 -3.68
N LEU A 10 -3.93 -1.15 -3.36
CA LEU A 10 -4.41 -1.54 -2.03
C LEU A 10 -3.36 -2.38 -1.30
N GLY A 11 -3.06 -2.02 -0.05
CA GLY A 11 -2.22 -2.83 0.85
C GLY A 11 -0.72 -2.69 0.58
N TRP A 12 -0.07 -1.72 1.23
CA TRP A 12 1.39 -1.55 1.23
C TRP A 12 2.08 -2.23 2.43
N SER A 13 1.30 -2.74 3.38
CA SER A 13 1.81 -3.27 4.64
C SER A 13 2.67 -4.53 4.50
N TRP A 14 2.70 -5.15 3.32
CA TRP A 14 3.60 -6.25 3.01
C TRP A 14 5.04 -5.81 2.73
N LEU A 15 5.33 -4.52 2.48
CA LEU A 15 6.71 -4.06 2.25
C LEU A 15 7.52 -3.91 3.54
N VAL A 16 6.85 -3.60 4.65
CA VAL A 16 7.49 -3.27 5.93
C VAL A 16 7.17 -4.36 6.96
N PRO A 17 8.15 -4.86 7.73
CA PRO A 17 7.88 -5.76 8.85
C PRO A 17 6.80 -5.19 9.78
N PRO A 18 5.89 -6.01 10.34
CA PRO A 18 5.87 -7.47 10.33
C PRO A 18 5.17 -8.12 9.11
N TYR A 19 4.97 -7.37 8.01
CA TYR A 19 4.31 -7.84 6.78
C TYR A 19 2.84 -8.25 6.97
N GLN A 20 2.16 -7.64 7.93
CA GLN A 20 0.76 -7.90 8.27
C GLN A 20 -0.13 -6.77 7.78
N TRP A 21 -1.38 -7.08 7.42
CA TRP A 21 -2.36 -6.05 7.06
C TRP A 21 -2.68 -5.20 8.30
N HIS A 22 -2.47 -3.89 8.19
CA HIS A 22 -2.88 -2.95 9.24
C HIS A 22 -4.37 -2.58 9.14
N PHE A 23 -4.98 -2.79 7.97
CA PHE A 23 -6.36 -2.39 7.69
C PHE A 23 -7.09 -3.49 6.93
N ALA A 24 -8.37 -3.68 7.24
CA ALA A 24 -9.27 -4.48 6.41
C ALA A 24 -9.79 -3.64 5.23
N ALA A 25 -10.19 -4.30 4.16
CA ALA A 25 -10.83 -3.68 3.01
C ALA A 25 -12.02 -4.53 2.56
N ARG A 26 -13.06 -3.88 2.03
CA ARG A 26 -14.19 -4.53 1.38
C ARG A 26 -14.47 -3.82 0.06
N ALA A 27 -14.89 -4.58 -0.95
CA ALA A 27 -15.38 -4.01 -2.19
C ALA A 27 -16.76 -3.38 -1.94
N MET A 28 -16.96 -2.14 -2.40
CA MET A 28 -18.24 -1.44 -2.32
C MET A 28 -19.12 -1.68 -3.56
N GLU A 29 -18.49 -2.12 -4.65
CA GLU A 29 -19.07 -2.45 -5.94
C GLU A 29 -18.28 -3.62 -6.57
N PRO A 30 -18.71 -4.24 -7.69
CA PRO A 30 -17.92 -5.26 -8.36
C PRO A 30 -16.54 -4.75 -8.78
N VAL A 31 -15.47 -5.39 -8.33
CA VAL A 31 -14.07 -4.98 -8.57
C VAL A 31 -13.29 -6.11 -9.24
N LEU A 32 -12.50 -5.75 -10.26
CA LEU A 32 -11.43 -6.59 -10.80
C LEU A 32 -10.09 -6.04 -10.31
N ALA A 33 -9.27 -6.89 -9.69
CA ALA A 33 -7.98 -6.48 -9.14
C ALA A 33 -6.87 -7.46 -9.54
N LEU A 34 -5.67 -6.92 -9.76
CA LEU A 34 -4.45 -7.70 -9.88
C LEU A 34 -3.90 -7.99 -8.49
N ARG A 35 -3.71 -9.27 -8.18
CA ARG A 35 -3.11 -9.71 -6.93
C ARG A 35 -1.64 -10.03 -7.13
N PHE A 36 -0.79 -9.42 -6.32
CA PHE A 36 0.62 -9.75 -6.25
C PHE A 36 0.95 -10.47 -4.94
N ASP A 37 1.84 -11.47 -5.01
CA ASP A 37 2.37 -12.13 -3.82
C ASP A 37 3.51 -11.28 -3.22
N GLY A 38 3.25 -10.68 -2.05
CA GLY A 38 4.23 -9.81 -1.39
C GLY A 38 5.51 -10.52 -0.95
N LYS A 39 5.44 -11.81 -0.56
CA LYS A 39 6.64 -12.57 -0.17
C LYS A 39 7.53 -12.83 -1.38
N CYS A 40 6.92 -13.20 -2.51
CA CYS A 40 7.60 -13.40 -3.78
C CYS A 40 8.24 -12.11 -4.28
N LEU A 41 7.51 -10.99 -4.25
CA LEU A 41 8.04 -9.69 -4.65
C LEU A 41 9.24 -9.26 -3.78
N ARG A 42 9.15 -9.38 -2.45
CA ARG A 42 10.29 -9.11 -1.56
C ARG A 42 11.49 -10.01 -1.89
N ALA A 43 11.27 -11.32 -2.03
CA ALA A 43 12.36 -12.25 -2.35
C ALA A 43 13.02 -11.95 -3.70
N LYS A 44 12.28 -11.39 -4.67
CA LYS A 44 12.84 -10.91 -5.94
C LYS A 44 13.61 -9.59 -5.77
N ALA A 45 13.07 -8.65 -4.99
CA ALA A 45 13.73 -7.38 -4.67
C ALA A 45 15.06 -7.55 -3.95
N GLU A 46 15.16 -8.54 -3.05
CA GLU A 46 16.43 -8.87 -2.37
C GLU A 46 17.47 -9.50 -3.31
N LYS A 47 17.03 -10.18 -4.37
CA LYS A 47 17.92 -10.84 -5.33
C LYS A 47 18.37 -9.93 -6.46
N ASP A 48 17.55 -8.95 -6.82
CA ASP A 48 17.77 -8.00 -7.90
C ASP A 48 17.49 -6.59 -7.36
N HIS A 49 18.57 -5.85 -7.09
CA HIS A 49 18.49 -4.53 -6.48
C HIS A 49 17.88 -3.48 -7.39
N ASP A 50 17.99 -3.60 -8.71
CA ASP A 50 17.37 -2.66 -9.66
C ASP A 50 15.86 -2.87 -9.66
N PHE A 51 15.42 -4.13 -9.68
CA PHE A 51 14.02 -4.48 -9.49
C PHE A 51 13.51 -4.00 -8.11
N GLY A 52 14.29 -4.24 -7.05
CA GLY A 52 13.97 -3.78 -5.72
C GLY A 52 13.77 -2.27 -5.67
N TYR A 53 14.75 -1.50 -6.13
CA TYR A 53 14.68 -0.04 -6.19
C TYR A 53 13.41 0.45 -6.89
N GLU A 54 13.09 -0.12 -8.04
CA GLU A 54 11.90 0.25 -8.80
C GLU A 54 10.58 -0.11 -8.09
N VAL A 55 10.53 -1.24 -7.37
CA VAL A 55 9.39 -1.61 -6.51
C VAL A 55 9.24 -0.60 -5.37
N TYR A 56 10.30 -0.38 -4.58
CA TYR A 56 10.25 0.54 -3.43
C TYR A 56 9.91 1.96 -3.87
N ARG A 57 10.49 2.46 -4.97
CA ARG A 57 10.21 3.78 -5.54
C ARG A 57 8.73 3.98 -5.87
N ARG A 58 8.07 2.97 -6.45
CA ARG A 58 6.62 3.03 -6.75
C ARG A 58 5.77 3.01 -5.49
N PHE A 59 6.15 2.20 -4.50
CA PHE A 59 5.40 2.10 -3.24
C PHE A 59 5.57 3.32 -2.33
N LEU A 60 6.70 4.03 -2.39
CA LEU A 60 6.89 5.29 -1.66
C LEU A 60 5.79 6.30 -1.99
N GLY A 61 5.43 6.46 -3.28
CA GLY A 61 4.33 7.34 -3.69
C GLY A 61 2.98 6.95 -3.05
N VAL A 62 2.69 5.65 -2.98
CA VAL A 62 1.45 5.13 -2.36
C VAL A 62 1.42 5.41 -0.85
N VAL A 63 2.55 5.21 -0.17
CA VAL A 63 2.67 5.45 1.28
C VAL A 63 2.54 6.94 1.60
N SER A 64 3.24 7.79 0.84
CA SER A 64 3.18 9.25 1.00
C SER A 64 1.76 9.79 0.81
N GLN A 65 1.06 9.37 -0.25
CA GLN A 65 -0.31 9.81 -0.49
C GLN A 65 -1.23 9.44 0.67
N ARG A 66 -1.16 8.19 1.16
CA ARG A 66 -2.00 7.72 2.27
C ARG A 66 -1.71 8.45 3.58
N LEU A 67 -0.46 8.83 3.83
CA LEU A 67 -0.09 9.61 5.01
C LEU A 67 -0.73 11.01 4.95
N ILE A 68 -0.61 11.68 3.80
CA ILE A 68 -1.17 13.02 3.55
C ILE A 68 -2.70 13.00 3.67
N ASP A 69 -3.37 12.00 3.10
CA ASP A 69 -4.84 11.89 3.13
C ASP A 69 -5.38 11.66 4.55
N THR A 70 -4.60 11.04 5.42
CA THR A 70 -5.03 10.69 6.79
C THR A 70 -4.74 11.81 7.79
N LEU A 71 -3.74 12.65 7.53
CA LEU A 71 -3.31 13.75 8.40
C LEU A 71 -4.46 14.69 8.84
N PRO A 72 -5.36 15.14 7.95
CA PRO A 72 -6.48 16.00 8.35
C PRO A 72 -7.45 15.34 9.36
N GLN A 73 -7.64 14.02 9.29
CA GLN A 73 -8.54 13.30 10.20
C GLN A 73 -7.97 13.23 11.62
N ILE A 74 -6.65 13.15 11.76
CA ILE A 74 -5.98 13.09 13.07
C ILE A 74 -6.03 14.47 13.75
N VAL A 75 -5.73 15.54 13.02
CA VAL A 75 -5.74 16.90 13.59
C VAL A 75 -7.16 17.33 14.00
N GLY A 76 -8.18 16.90 13.27
CA GLY A 76 -9.59 17.17 13.59
C GLY A 76 -10.11 16.45 14.84
N ILE A 77 -9.47 15.36 15.29
CA ILE A 77 -9.86 14.61 16.50
C ILE A 77 -9.38 15.32 17.78
N CYS A 78 -8.32 16.14 17.71
CA CYS A 78 -7.80 16.89 18.86
C CYS A 78 -8.51 18.25 19.08
N ARG A 79 -9.73 18.44 18.57
CA ARG A 79 -10.49 19.68 18.70
C ARG A 79 -11.85 19.44 19.35
#